data_AF-A0A4Y2T2E7-F1
#
_entry.id   AF-A0A4Y2T2E7-F1
#
_cell.length_a   1.000
_cell.length_b   1.000
_cell.length_c   1.000
_cell.angle_alpha   90.00
_cell.angle_beta   90.00
_cell.angle_gamma   90.00
#
_symmetry.space_group_name_H-M   'P 1'
#
loop_
_entity.id
_entity.type
_entity.pdbx_description
1 polymer ?
#
loop_
_entity_poly.entity_id
_entity_poly.type
_entity_poly.pdbx_seq_one_letter_code
_entity_poly.pdbx_strand_id
1 'polypeptide(L)'
;MNFELSLLDKDGFLLHSIEINEDEYSFSRYTSYGETYFVRRNKVLVERKAEYLPHDTLTVCCKMWKIQEGIRRDGQGYARIRIGIETV
;
A
#
# COMPACT_ATOMS: atom_id res chain seq x y z
N MET A 1 -3.17 16.09 -4.97
CA MET A 1 -2.23 15.26 -4.20
C MET A 1 -2.24 13.90 -4.85
N ASN A 2 -1.07 13.39 -5.23
CA ASN A 2 -0.93 12.07 -5.82
C ASN A 2 -0.38 11.12 -4.76
N PHE A 3 -0.59 9.82 -4.97
CA PHE A 3 -0.04 8.81 -4.09
C PHE A 3 0.24 7.49 -4.80
N GLU A 4 1.25 6.77 -4.33
CA GLU A 4 1.57 5.41 -4.71
C GLU A 4 1.24 4.50 -3.53
N LEU A 5 0.44 3.45 -3.78
CA LEU A 5 0.29 2.33 -2.87
C LEU A 5 1.15 1.16 -3.38
N SER A 6 1.95 0.59 -2.49
CA SER A 6 2.92 -0.45 -2.82
C SER A 6 2.88 -1.60 -1.80
N LEU A 7 2.98 -2.85 -2.27
CA LEU A 7 3.25 -4.03 -1.47
C LEU A 7 4.74 -4.36 -1.55
N LEU A 8 5.35 -4.60 -0.39
CA LEU A 8 6.77 -4.88 -0.28
C LEU A 8 7.01 -6.29 0.28
N ASP A 9 8.11 -6.91 -0.13
CA ASP A 9 8.58 -8.18 0.46
C ASP A 9 9.28 -7.96 1.81
N LYS A 10 9.85 -9.04 2.38
CA LYS A 10 10.56 -9.01 3.67
C LYS A 10 11.79 -8.11 3.69
N ASP A 11 12.40 -7.87 2.53
CA ASP A 11 13.61 -7.06 2.38
C ASP A 11 13.27 -5.62 1.94
N GLY A 12 11.99 -5.33 1.73
CA GLY A 12 11.49 -4.03 1.30
C GLY A 12 11.49 -3.85 -0.22
N PHE A 13 11.70 -4.90 -1.01
CA PHE A 13 11.60 -4.82 -2.47
C PHE A 13 10.15 -4.79 -2.92
N LEU A 14 9.91 -4.13 -4.05
CA LEU A 14 8.58 -3.92 -4.61
C LEU A 14 8.01 -5.21 -5.20
N LEU A 15 6.84 -5.63 -4.71
CA LEU A 15 6.09 -6.77 -5.25
C LEU A 15 4.95 -6.35 -6.18
N HIS A 16 4.29 -5.24 -5.85
CA HIS A 16 3.20 -4.67 -6.63
C HIS A 16 2.97 -3.21 -6.22
N SER A 17 2.64 -2.34 -7.17
CA SER A 17 2.26 -0.96 -6.88
C SER A 17 1.20 -0.43 -7.83
N ILE A 18 0.51 0.60 -7.37
CA ILE A 18 -0.37 1.44 -8.18
C ILE A 18 -0.14 2.90 -7.83
N GLU A 19 -0.02 3.75 -8.85
CA GLU A 19 0.00 5.20 -8.69
C GLU A 19 -1.38 5.76 -8.99
N ILE A 20 -1.83 6.68 -8.15
CA ILE A 20 -3.15 7.30 -8.20
C ILE A 20 -2.97 8.83 -8.21
N ASN A 21 -3.56 9.49 -9.22
CA ASN A 21 -3.35 10.91 -9.52
C ASN A 21 -4.54 11.80 -9.12
N GLU A 22 -4.25 13.08 -8.84
CA GLU A 22 -5.19 14.10 -8.31
C GLU A 22 -6.42 14.35 -9.18
N ASP A 23 -6.32 14.17 -10.50
CA ASP A 23 -7.45 14.42 -11.42
C ASP A 23 -8.64 13.49 -11.13
N GLU A 24 -8.39 12.35 -10.48
CA GLU A 24 -9.44 11.43 -10.07
C GLU A 24 -10.00 11.76 -8.67
N TYR A 25 -9.26 12.49 -7.80
CA TYR A 25 -9.54 12.52 -6.37
C TYR A 25 -9.21 13.84 -5.64
N SER A 26 -10.22 14.43 -4.99
CA SER A 26 -10.04 15.52 -4.03
C SER A 26 -10.02 14.98 -2.60
N PHE A 27 -8.83 14.92 -1.98
CA PHE A 27 -8.68 14.52 -0.58
C PHE A 27 -9.44 15.48 0.34
N SER A 28 -10.60 15.04 0.80
CA SER A 28 -11.46 15.75 1.74
C SER A 28 -11.52 14.98 3.06
N ARG A 29 -11.87 15.69 4.14
CA ARG A 29 -12.00 15.08 5.46
C ARG A 29 -13.02 13.93 5.39
N TYR A 30 -12.66 12.77 5.95
CA TYR A 30 -13.45 11.53 5.96
C TYR A 30 -13.55 10.77 4.63
N THR A 31 -12.80 11.18 3.62
CA THR A 31 -12.74 10.48 2.34
C THR A 31 -11.45 9.68 2.25
N SER A 32 -11.55 8.43 1.78
CA SER A 32 -10.42 7.56 1.51
C SER A 32 -10.41 7.15 0.04
N TYR A 33 -9.22 6.92 -0.49
CA TYR A 33 -9.00 6.52 -1.88
C TYR A 33 -8.03 5.33 -1.92
N GLY A 34 -8.20 4.47 -2.92
CA GLY A 34 -7.41 3.27 -3.13
C GLY A 34 -7.97 2.45 -4.28
N GLU A 35 -7.37 1.29 -4.53
CA GLU A 35 -7.77 0.40 -5.62
C GLU A 35 -8.51 -0.82 -5.07
N THR A 36 -9.75 -1.03 -5.52
CA THR A 36 -10.59 -2.15 -5.05
C THR A 36 -10.00 -3.49 -5.46
N TYR A 37 -9.41 -3.56 -6.65
CA TYR A 37 -8.81 -4.76 -7.21
C TYR A 37 -7.28 -4.67 -7.23
N PHE A 38 -6.69 -4.21 -6.13
CA PHE A 38 -5.25 -3.94 -6.04
C PHE A 38 -4.42 -5.19 -6.32
N VAL A 39 -4.66 -6.28 -5.59
CA VAL A 39 -4.01 -7.57 -5.85
C VAL A 39 -4.99 -8.71 -5.60
N ARG A 40 -4.91 -9.74 -6.43
CA ARG A 40 -5.73 -10.95 -6.26
C ARG A 40 -5.38 -11.62 -4.93
N ARG A 41 -6.37 -11.83 -4.07
CA ARG A 41 -6.18 -12.50 -2.77
C ARG A 41 -5.55 -13.88 -2.90
N ASN A 42 -5.93 -14.67 -3.91
CA ASN A 42 -5.36 -16.01 -4.12
C ASN A 42 -3.84 -15.95 -4.39
N LYS A 43 -3.37 -14.94 -5.14
CA LYS A 43 -1.94 -14.69 -5.35
C LYS A 43 -1.21 -14.42 -4.03
N VAL A 44 -1.80 -13.59 -3.16
CA VAL A 44 -1.21 -13.20 -1.87
C VAL A 44 -1.27 -14.32 -0.83
N LEU A 45 -2.38 -15.05 -0.75
CA LEU A 45 -2.66 -15.99 0.34
C LEU A 45 -2.22 -17.43 0.01
N VAL A 46 -2.09 -17.78 -1.27
CA VAL A 46 -1.82 -19.15 -1.73
C VAL A 46 -0.59 -19.20 -2.61
N GLU A 47 -0.61 -18.56 -3.79
CA GLU A 47 0.43 -18.77 -4.81
C GLU A 47 1.80 -18.23 -4.39
N ARG A 48 1.84 -17.04 -3.78
CA ARG A 48 3.06 -16.31 -3.42
C ARG A 48 3.06 -15.88 -1.95
N LYS A 49 2.46 -16.71 -1.08
CA LYS A 49 2.31 -16.40 0.35
C LYS A 49 3.63 -16.05 1.02
N ALA A 50 4.70 -16.82 0.77
CA ALA A 50 5.99 -16.59 1.40
C ALA A 50 6.62 -15.23 1.06
N GLU A 51 6.29 -14.67 -0.12
CA GLU A 51 6.81 -13.38 -0.58
C GLU A 51 5.97 -12.21 -0.04
N TYR A 52 4.64 -12.31 -0.14
CA TYR A 52 3.73 -11.23 0.26
C TYR A 52 3.43 -11.20 1.78
N LEU A 53 3.52 -12.35 2.45
CA LEU A 53 3.18 -12.51 3.87
C LEU A 53 4.31 -13.21 4.65
N PRO A 54 5.55 -12.69 4.62
CA PRO A 54 6.62 -13.22 5.46
C PRO A 54 6.21 -13.12 6.94
N HIS A 55 6.28 -14.24 7.66
CA HIS A 55 5.80 -14.33 9.05
C HIS A 55 4.34 -13.86 9.23
N ASP A 56 3.49 -14.16 8.23
CA ASP A 56 2.10 -13.74 8.16
C ASP A 56 1.89 -12.22 8.28
N THR A 57 2.89 -11.43 7.88
CA THR A 57 2.86 -9.95 7.91
C THR A 57 2.80 -9.38 6.50
N LEU A 58 1.78 -8.59 6.19
CA LEU A 58 1.68 -7.82 4.94
C LEU A 58 2.35 -6.44 5.13
N THR A 59 3.35 -6.13 4.30
CA THR A 59 3.97 -4.81 4.29
C THR A 59 3.38 -3.95 3.18
N VAL A 60 2.77 -2.82 3.57
CA VAL A 60 2.21 -1.82 2.64
C VAL A 60 2.98 -0.51 2.82
N CYS A 61 3.33 0.14 1.71
CA CYS A 61 3.93 1.46 1.67
C CYS A 61 3.00 2.42 0.93
N CYS A 62 2.72 3.58 1.53
CA CYS A 62 2.02 4.67 0.87
C CYS A 62 2.98 5.86 0.76
N LYS A 63 3.30 6.27 -0.47
CA LYS A 63 4.06 7.49 -0.73
C LYS A 63 3.10 8.52 -1.28
N MET A 64 3.06 9.71 -0.69
CA MET A 64 2.18 10.78 -1.14
C MET A 64 2.99 12.01 -1.52
N TRP A 65 2.53 12.75 -2.52
CA TRP A 65 3.19 13.98 -2.95
C TRP A 65 2.23 15.02 -3.51
N LYS A 66 2.63 16.27 -3.41
CA LYS A 66 1.91 17.39 -4.04
C LYS A 66 2.36 17.50 -5.49
N ILE A 67 1.43 17.70 -6.42
CA ILE A 67 1.73 17.82 -7.86
C ILE A 67 2.78 18.90 -8.14
N GLN A 68 2.73 20.01 -7.41
CA GLN A 68 3.64 21.14 -7.62
C GLN A 68 5.02 20.97 -6.99
N GLU A 69 5.21 20.06 -6.02
CA GLU A 69 6.48 19.93 -5.27
C GLU A 69 7.17 18.57 -5.47
N GLY A 70 6.57 17.65 -6.23
CA GLY A 70 7.11 16.30 -6.41
C GLY A 70 7.21 15.50 -5.10
N ILE A 71 7.81 14.30 -5.15
CA ILE A 71 7.98 13.46 -3.97
C ILE A 71 9.06 14.06 -3.07
N ARG A 72 8.63 14.70 -1.98
CA ARG A 72 9.52 15.11 -0.90
C ARG A 72 9.88 13.89 -0.06
N ARG A 73 11.17 13.57 0.05
CA ARG A 73 11.66 12.41 0.82
C ARG A 73 11.70 12.68 2.33
N ASP A 74 11.45 13.93 2.72
CA ASP A 74 11.71 14.50 4.04
C ASP A 74 10.60 14.20 5.07
N GLY A 75 9.54 13.48 4.69
CA GLY A 75 8.39 13.18 5.54
C GLY A 75 7.90 11.75 5.35
N GLN A 76 8.70 10.76 5.76
CA GLN A 76 8.23 9.36 5.80
C GLN A 76 7.56 9.08 7.14
N GLY A 77 6.24 8.88 7.12
CA GLY A 77 5.48 8.35 8.25
C GLY A 77 5.38 6.83 8.14
N TYR A 78 5.68 6.10 9.22
CA TYR A 78 5.49 4.65 9.28
C TYR A 78 4.33 4.31 10.20
N ALA A 79 3.37 3.55 9.69
CA ALA A 79 2.29 2.96 10.48
C ALA A 79 2.34 1.44 10.32
N ARG A 80 2.31 0.71 11.43
CA ARG A 80 2.20 -0.75 11.46
C ARG A 80 0.89 -1.16 12.07
N ILE A 81 0.08 -1.85 11.29
CA ILE A 81 -1.17 -2.46 11.74
C ILE A 81 -0.95 -3.97 11.76
N ARG A 82 -1.29 -4.62 12.88
CA ARG A 82 -1.31 -6.08 12.99
C ARG A 82 -2.77 -6.51 13.01
N ILE A 83 -3.20 -7.21 11.97
CA ILE A 83 -4.55 -7.75 11.88
C ILE A 83 -4.45 -9.24 12.24
N GLY A 84 -5.03 -9.63 13.38
CA GLY A 84 -5.14 -11.03 13.75
C GLY A 84 -6.12 -11.77 12.84
N ILE A 85 -5.85 -13.03 12.54
CA ILE A 85 -6.80 -13.91 11.85
C ILE A 85 -7.67 -14.56 12.93
N GLU A 86 -8.97 -14.31 12.93
CA GLU A 86 -9.91 -15.14 13.69
C GLU A 86 -10.08 -16.47 12.95
N THR A 87 -9.67 -17.57 13.59
CA THR A 87 -10.02 -18.93 13.15
C THR A 87 -11.37 -19.30 13.76
N VAL A 88 -12.37 -19.57 12.90
CA VAL A 88 -13.68 -20.13 13.26
C VAL A 88 -13.53 -21.60 13.62
#